data_AF-X0VGH6-F1
#
_entry.id   AF-X0VGH6-F1
#
_cell.length_a   1.000
_cell.length_b   1.000
_cell.length_c   1.000
_cell.angle_alpha   90.00
_cell.angle_beta   90.00
_cell.angle_gamma   90.00
#
_symmetry.space_group_name_H-M   'P 1'
#
loop_
_entity.id
_entity.type
_entity.pdbx_description
1 polymer ?
#
loop_
_entity_poly.entity_id
_entity_poly.type
_entity_poly.pdbx_seq_one_letter_code
_entity_poly.pdbx_strand_id
1 'polypeptide(L)'
;LGTGVGLSGTTLVSGTSADFTIAANDSLTVNKLTANAVCTGADDEVEINAAFATVGAGGRVVLLEGTFVIEGEIAFTTHNQTLEGQGYGTFLNGDAVIDGQNVIAVDTTNNCRIKNLRIQSADGGGNVVHCINVEGSSNGLLIENVTITDSDSDGIHIEDDTIYDVQIHDCHIENADDYGIFVDMNSGQYAYRIHIKDNTIVDTGNDGIHFGPTGAGSHYALVTDNVIATSGGDGIELRDAPYGIITGNTVVSSTGHGIIVPASNFVTVA
;
A
#
# COMPACT_ATOMS: atom_id res chain seq x y z
N LEU A 1 -54.11 -11.35 -14.73
CA LEU A 1 -54.59 -10.79 -13.45
C LEU A 1 -54.42 -11.88 -12.39
N GLY A 2 -53.42 -11.90 -11.52
CA GLY A 2 -52.32 -10.99 -11.24
C GLY A 2 -51.38 -11.66 -10.23
N THR A 3 -50.14 -11.17 -10.22
CA THR A 3 -49.28 -10.93 -9.04
C THR A 3 -48.95 -12.16 -8.17
N GLY A 4 -47.73 -12.70 -8.20
CA GLY A 4 -46.51 -11.98 -7.80
C GLY A 4 -46.16 -12.43 -6.38
N VAL A 5 -45.38 -13.51 -6.25
CA VAL A 5 -44.82 -13.90 -4.94
C VAL A 5 -43.50 -13.14 -4.82
N GLY A 6 -43.58 -11.95 -4.23
CA GLY A 6 -42.41 -11.23 -3.77
C GLY A 6 -41.75 -12.05 -2.66
N LEU A 7 -40.49 -12.41 -2.86
CA LEU A 7 -39.61 -12.79 -1.76
C LEU A 7 -39.31 -11.52 -0.97
N SER A 8 -40.25 -11.19 -0.07
CA SER A 8 -40.07 -10.18 0.97
C SER A 8 -39.39 -10.85 2.15
N GLY A 9 -38.20 -10.38 2.49
CA GLY A 9 -37.53 -10.73 3.75
C GLY A 9 -36.11 -11.22 3.57
N THR A 10 -35.21 -10.38 3.06
CA THR A 10 -33.81 -10.48 3.46
C THR A 10 -33.77 -10.05 4.92
N THR A 11 -33.80 -11.01 5.84
CA THR A 11 -33.38 -10.76 7.22
C THR A 11 -31.93 -10.34 7.13
N LEU A 12 -31.65 -9.05 7.27
CA LEU A 12 -30.32 -8.58 7.64
C LEU A 12 -30.01 -9.27 8.95
N VAL A 13 -29.14 -10.28 8.90
CA VAL A 13 -28.54 -10.82 10.11
C VAL A 13 -27.72 -9.65 10.66
N SER A 14 -28.22 -9.02 11.72
CA SER A 14 -27.48 -8.05 12.51
C SER A 14 -26.41 -8.80 13.30
N GLY A 15 -25.44 -9.34 12.59
CA GLY A 15 -24.12 -9.64 13.11
C GLY A 15 -23.19 -8.73 12.34
N THR A 16 -22.49 -7.84 13.02
CA THR A 16 -21.29 -7.21 12.48
C THR A 16 -20.32 -8.36 12.19
N SER A 17 -20.37 -8.90 10.98
CA SER A 17 -19.32 -9.78 10.51
C SER A 17 -18.03 -8.97 10.62
N ALA A 18 -17.01 -9.55 11.26
CA ALA A 18 -15.69 -8.94 11.29
C ALA A 18 -15.16 -8.73 9.86
N ASP A 19 -15.70 -9.48 8.89
CA ASP A 19 -15.36 -9.39 7.47
C ASP A 19 -16.52 -8.82 6.65
N PHE A 20 -16.23 -7.88 5.77
CA PHE A 20 -17.16 -7.34 4.79
C PHE A 20 -16.60 -7.57 3.39
N THR A 21 -17.27 -8.41 2.62
CA THR A 21 -16.85 -8.83 1.28
C THR A 21 -17.44 -7.90 0.21
N ILE A 22 -16.62 -7.49 -0.75
CA ILE A 22 -17.01 -6.62 -1.86
C ILE A 22 -16.61 -7.30 -3.17
N ALA A 23 -17.57 -7.47 -4.07
CA ALA A 23 -17.31 -7.93 -5.43
C ALA A 23 -17.10 -6.73 -6.36
N ALA A 24 -16.11 -6.82 -7.25
CA ALA A 24 -16.01 -5.93 -8.40
C ALA A 24 -17.20 -6.13 -9.36
N ASN A 25 -17.45 -5.15 -10.23
CA ASN A 25 -18.53 -5.24 -11.21
C ASN A 25 -18.31 -6.40 -12.21
N ASP A 26 -17.05 -6.71 -12.52
CA ASP A 26 -16.63 -7.80 -13.40
C ASP A 26 -16.36 -9.14 -12.69
N SER A 27 -16.58 -9.23 -11.37
CA SER A 27 -16.49 -10.49 -10.62
C SER A 27 -17.45 -11.56 -11.15
N LEU A 28 -17.16 -12.82 -10.82
CA LEU A 28 -18.02 -13.96 -11.14
C LEU A 28 -19.44 -13.75 -10.59
N THR A 29 -20.44 -14.22 -11.32
CA THR A 29 -21.86 -14.09 -10.92
C THR A 29 -22.12 -14.65 -9.52
N VAL A 30 -21.50 -15.78 -9.17
CA VAL A 30 -21.65 -16.37 -7.84
C VAL A 30 -21.10 -15.46 -6.75
N ASN A 31 -19.97 -14.80 -6.99
CA ASN A 31 -19.32 -13.92 -6.02
C ASN A 31 -20.11 -12.62 -5.84
N LYS A 32 -20.65 -12.04 -6.92
CA LYS A 32 -21.58 -10.90 -6.84
C LYS A 32 -22.87 -11.22 -6.08
N LEU A 33 -23.35 -12.47 -6.13
CA LEU A 33 -24.56 -12.90 -5.41
C LEU A 33 -24.32 -13.13 -3.91
N THR A 34 -23.08 -13.42 -3.50
CA THR A 34 -22.74 -13.75 -2.12
C THR A 34 -22.01 -12.64 -1.37
N ALA A 35 -21.44 -11.66 -2.08
CA ALA A 35 -20.76 -10.53 -1.47
C ALA A 35 -21.72 -9.65 -0.65
N ASN A 36 -21.17 -8.92 0.32
CA ASN A 36 -21.94 -7.95 1.11
C ASN A 36 -22.28 -6.70 0.30
N ALA A 37 -21.42 -6.33 -0.66
CA ALA A 37 -21.66 -5.28 -1.63
C ALA A 37 -21.09 -5.67 -3.01
N VAL A 38 -21.59 -5.02 -4.05
CA VAL A 38 -21.09 -5.13 -5.43
C VAL A 38 -20.81 -3.72 -5.93
N CYS A 39 -19.57 -3.49 -6.34
CA CYS A 39 -19.10 -2.25 -6.93
C CYS A 39 -19.74 -1.99 -8.31
N THR A 40 -19.74 -0.74 -8.73
CA THR A 40 -20.38 -0.33 -9.99
C THR A 40 -19.43 -0.42 -11.19
N GLY A 41 -18.12 -0.46 -10.93
CA GLY A 41 -17.06 -0.35 -11.94
C GLY A 41 -16.72 1.09 -12.27
N ALA A 42 -17.05 2.02 -11.38
CA ALA A 42 -16.75 3.46 -11.40
C ALA A 42 -16.84 3.97 -9.96
N ASP A 43 -15.90 4.82 -9.55
CA ASP A 43 -15.79 5.37 -8.18
C ASP A 43 -15.90 4.29 -7.09
N ASP A 44 -15.28 3.12 -7.31
CA ASP A 44 -15.48 1.94 -6.46
C ASP A 44 -14.90 2.14 -5.04
N GLU A 45 -14.04 3.14 -4.84
CA GLU A 45 -13.60 3.55 -3.50
C GLU A 45 -14.76 4.02 -2.61
N VAL A 46 -15.87 4.49 -3.19
CA VAL A 46 -17.07 4.88 -2.43
C VAL A 46 -17.65 3.68 -1.69
N GLU A 47 -17.87 2.54 -2.36
CA GLU A 47 -18.35 1.32 -1.72
C GLU A 47 -17.32 0.74 -0.74
N ILE A 48 -16.02 0.79 -1.08
CA ILE A 48 -14.94 0.30 -0.21
C ILE A 48 -14.87 1.11 1.09
N ASN A 49 -14.90 2.43 1.00
CA ASN A 49 -14.88 3.33 2.16
C ASN A 49 -16.15 3.17 3.02
N ALA A 50 -17.31 2.98 2.40
CA ALA A 50 -18.55 2.65 3.11
C ALA A 50 -18.45 1.29 3.85
N ALA A 51 -17.76 0.30 3.28
CA ALA A 51 -17.49 -0.95 3.95
C ALA A 51 -16.56 -0.78 5.16
N PHE A 52 -15.50 0.04 5.06
CA PHE A 52 -14.65 0.39 6.20
C PHE A 52 -15.44 1.03 7.34
N ALA A 53 -16.30 2.00 7.01
CA ALA A 53 -17.19 2.63 8.00
C ALA A 53 -18.15 1.60 8.65
N THR A 54 -18.57 0.58 7.90
CA THR A 54 -19.46 -0.48 8.38
C THR A 54 -18.77 -1.46 9.31
N VAL A 55 -17.54 -1.90 8.99
CA VAL A 55 -16.82 -2.87 9.82
C VAL A 55 -16.21 -2.25 11.07
N GLY A 56 -15.86 -0.96 11.03
CA GLY A 56 -15.26 -0.25 12.16
C GLY A 56 -13.92 -0.84 12.62
N ALA A 57 -13.56 -0.60 13.89
CA ALA A 57 -12.24 -0.94 14.42
C ALA A 57 -12.04 -2.44 14.55
N GLY A 58 -10.90 -2.95 14.09
CA GLY A 58 -10.60 -4.39 14.06
C GLY A 58 -11.28 -5.13 12.91
N GLY A 59 -12.09 -4.45 12.11
CA GLY A 59 -12.82 -5.00 10.98
C GLY A 59 -11.95 -5.19 9.74
N ARG A 60 -12.41 -6.05 8.84
CA ARG A 60 -11.72 -6.40 7.60
C ARG A 60 -12.63 -6.21 6.40
N VAL A 61 -12.15 -5.47 5.41
CA VAL A 61 -12.76 -5.38 4.08
C VAL A 61 -12.04 -6.38 3.17
N VAL A 62 -12.80 -7.30 2.58
CA VAL A 62 -12.29 -8.33 1.67
C VAL A 62 -12.76 -8.04 0.26
N LEU A 63 -11.84 -7.70 -0.62
CA LEU A 63 -12.11 -7.50 -2.04
C LEU A 63 -12.00 -8.84 -2.76
N LEU A 64 -13.04 -9.20 -3.50
CA LEU A 64 -13.05 -10.41 -4.33
C LEU A 64 -12.27 -10.18 -5.62
N GLU A 65 -12.23 -11.17 -6.51
CA GLU A 65 -11.57 -11.06 -7.80
C GLU A 65 -12.25 -10.03 -8.71
N GLY A 66 -11.47 -9.39 -9.58
CA GLY A 66 -11.95 -8.42 -10.57
C GLY A 66 -11.23 -7.09 -10.47
N THR A 67 -11.74 -6.12 -11.22
CA THR A 67 -11.18 -4.78 -11.34
C THR A 67 -12.06 -3.78 -10.59
N PHE A 68 -11.46 -3.10 -9.62
CA PHE A 68 -12.06 -1.98 -8.89
C PHE A 68 -11.51 -0.69 -9.49
N VAL A 69 -12.38 0.16 -10.04
CA VAL A 69 -12.00 1.45 -10.64
C VAL A 69 -11.97 2.49 -9.53
N ILE A 70 -10.79 3.06 -9.28
CA ILE A 70 -10.54 4.00 -8.19
C ILE A 70 -10.32 5.40 -8.79
N GLU A 71 -11.20 6.35 -8.47
CA GLU A 71 -11.10 7.76 -8.90
C GLU A 71 -10.76 8.72 -7.74
N GLY A 72 -10.73 8.19 -6.51
CA GLY A 72 -10.34 8.91 -5.30
C GLY A 72 -9.39 8.09 -4.43
N GLU A 73 -9.54 8.17 -3.11
CA GLU A 73 -8.69 7.43 -2.18
C GLU A 73 -9.48 6.35 -1.43
N ILE A 74 -8.90 5.16 -1.29
CA ILE A 74 -9.34 4.20 -0.29
C ILE A 74 -8.72 4.60 1.05
N ALA A 75 -9.55 5.02 2.00
CA ALA A 75 -9.12 5.52 3.29
C ALA A 75 -9.60 4.63 4.43
N PHE A 76 -8.66 4.24 5.30
CA PHE A 76 -8.99 3.57 6.56
C PHE A 76 -9.74 4.55 7.48
N THR A 77 -10.84 4.10 8.07
CA THR A 77 -11.70 4.98 8.89
C THR A 77 -11.38 4.92 10.38
N THR A 78 -10.66 3.87 10.81
CA THR A 78 -10.25 3.70 12.21
C THR A 78 -9.12 2.66 12.33
N HIS A 79 -8.56 2.52 13.52
CA HIS A 79 -7.43 1.64 13.81
C HIS A 79 -7.77 0.15 13.66
N ASN A 80 -6.73 -0.67 13.51
CA ASN A 80 -6.76 -2.13 13.47
C ASN A 80 -7.56 -2.71 12.29
N GLN A 81 -7.84 -1.91 11.27
CA GLN A 81 -8.60 -2.34 10.11
C GLN A 81 -7.71 -3.11 9.11
N THR A 82 -8.32 -3.90 8.23
CA THR A 82 -7.60 -4.68 7.21
C THR A 82 -8.27 -4.52 5.85
N LEU A 83 -7.48 -4.16 4.83
CA LEU A 83 -7.82 -4.33 3.42
C LEU A 83 -7.16 -5.63 2.92
N GLU A 84 -7.95 -6.57 2.41
CA GLU A 84 -7.46 -7.85 1.92
C GLU A 84 -8.08 -8.20 0.57
N GLY A 85 -7.27 -8.52 -0.43
CA GLY A 85 -7.73 -9.09 -1.70
C GLY A 85 -7.53 -10.60 -1.81
N GLN A 86 -7.58 -11.11 -3.05
CA GLN A 86 -7.33 -12.52 -3.40
C GLN A 86 -6.04 -12.73 -4.19
N GLY A 87 -5.02 -11.92 -3.88
CA GLY A 87 -3.75 -11.82 -4.61
C GLY A 87 -3.92 -11.06 -5.92
N TYR A 88 -3.20 -11.50 -6.96
CA TYR A 88 -3.18 -10.87 -8.29
C TYR A 88 -4.58 -10.77 -8.95
N GLY A 89 -5.54 -11.60 -8.52
CA GLY A 89 -6.91 -11.59 -9.04
C GLY A 89 -7.76 -10.39 -8.57
N THR A 90 -7.36 -9.68 -7.53
CA THR A 90 -8.00 -8.44 -7.05
C THR A 90 -7.17 -7.27 -7.53
N PHE A 91 -7.71 -6.44 -8.41
CA PHE A 91 -6.99 -5.33 -9.00
C PHE A 91 -7.64 -3.99 -8.67
N LEU A 92 -6.90 -3.14 -7.97
CA LEU A 92 -7.22 -1.73 -7.78
C LEU A 92 -6.63 -0.94 -8.94
N ASN A 93 -7.49 -0.45 -9.83
CA ASN A 93 -7.09 0.40 -10.94
C ASN A 93 -7.23 1.88 -10.52
N GLY A 94 -6.11 2.52 -10.20
CA GLY A 94 -6.02 3.94 -9.88
C GLY A 94 -5.75 4.87 -11.07
N ASP A 95 -6.02 4.45 -12.32
CA ASP A 95 -5.77 5.24 -13.54
C ASP A 95 -6.36 6.66 -13.50
N ALA A 96 -7.46 6.83 -12.76
CA ALA A 96 -8.21 8.08 -12.67
C ALA A 96 -7.91 8.90 -11.41
N VAL A 97 -7.03 8.41 -10.52
CA VAL A 97 -6.60 9.16 -9.32
C VAL A 97 -5.76 10.35 -9.75
N ILE A 98 -6.02 11.52 -9.17
CA ILE A 98 -5.42 12.79 -9.55
C ILE A 98 -4.39 13.29 -8.53
N ASP A 99 -3.57 14.26 -8.94
CA ASP A 99 -2.63 14.98 -8.08
C ASP A 99 -3.22 15.38 -6.72
N GLY A 100 -2.45 15.12 -5.65
CA GLY A 100 -2.85 15.40 -4.28
C GLY A 100 -3.75 14.32 -3.65
N GLN A 101 -3.87 13.17 -4.31
CA GLN A 101 -4.54 11.96 -3.82
C GLN A 101 -3.66 10.73 -4.07
N ASN A 102 -3.99 9.64 -3.39
CA ASN A 102 -3.32 8.35 -3.51
C ASN A 102 -4.35 7.22 -3.63
N VAL A 103 -3.96 6.08 -4.21
CA VAL A 103 -4.92 4.99 -4.41
C VAL A 103 -5.36 4.41 -3.06
N ILE A 104 -4.41 4.17 -2.14
CA ILE A 104 -4.68 3.84 -0.74
C ILE A 104 -3.99 4.87 0.15
N ALA A 105 -4.75 5.48 1.07
CA ALA A 105 -4.24 6.42 2.06
C ALA A 105 -4.42 5.87 3.49
N VAL A 106 -3.33 5.81 4.25
CA VAL A 106 -3.33 5.51 5.69
C VAL A 106 -2.92 6.76 6.45
N ASP A 107 -3.91 7.53 6.88
CA ASP A 107 -3.72 8.75 7.65
C ASP A 107 -4.34 8.63 9.05
N THR A 108 -3.58 8.97 10.10
CA THR A 108 -3.96 8.91 11.52
C THR A 108 -4.54 7.57 12.02
N THR A 109 -4.33 6.47 11.29
CA THR A 109 -4.84 5.14 11.66
C THR A 109 -3.70 4.16 11.94
N ASN A 110 -3.84 3.38 13.02
CA ASN A 110 -2.75 2.57 13.55
C ASN A 110 -3.11 1.09 13.43
N ASN A 111 -2.09 0.24 13.33
CA ASN A 111 -2.21 -1.21 13.27
C ASN A 111 -3.07 -1.72 12.10
N CYS A 112 -3.18 -0.91 11.04
CA CYS A 112 -3.89 -1.27 9.83
C CYS A 112 -3.07 -2.26 8.99
N ARG A 113 -3.73 -2.98 8.09
CA ARG A 113 -3.11 -3.98 7.23
C ARG A 113 -3.60 -3.84 5.80
N ILE A 114 -2.69 -3.92 4.84
CA ILE A 114 -2.98 -3.96 3.41
C ILE A 114 -2.31 -5.21 2.87
N LYS A 115 -3.08 -6.13 2.27
CA LYS A 115 -2.49 -7.40 1.81
C LYS A 115 -3.22 -8.09 0.67
N ASN A 116 -2.49 -8.97 0.00
CA ASN A 116 -3.01 -9.92 -0.99
C ASN A 116 -3.78 -9.22 -2.12
N LEU A 117 -3.24 -8.17 -2.73
CA LEU A 117 -3.93 -7.47 -3.82
C LEU A 117 -2.93 -6.95 -4.85
N ARG A 118 -3.45 -6.63 -6.04
CA ARG A 118 -2.73 -5.89 -7.07
C ARG A 118 -3.25 -4.46 -7.16
N ILE A 119 -2.36 -3.53 -7.41
CA ILE A 119 -2.65 -2.09 -7.45
C ILE A 119 -1.82 -1.41 -8.54
N GLN A 120 -2.37 -0.36 -9.13
CA GLN A 120 -1.65 0.64 -9.91
C GLN A 120 -2.21 2.02 -9.59
N SER A 121 -1.41 3.07 -9.76
CA SER A 121 -1.91 4.46 -9.81
C SER A 121 -2.10 4.92 -11.27
N ALA A 122 -2.20 6.23 -11.50
CA ALA A 122 -2.38 6.82 -12.82
C ALA A 122 -1.35 6.31 -13.86
N ASP A 123 -1.80 5.65 -14.92
CA ASP A 123 -0.98 5.28 -16.08
C ASP A 123 -0.57 6.52 -16.89
N GLY A 124 0.71 6.63 -17.24
CA GLY A 124 1.18 7.56 -18.27
C GLY A 124 2.08 8.72 -17.81
N GLY A 125 2.46 8.77 -16.53
CA GLY A 125 3.49 9.67 -16.05
C GLY A 125 3.00 11.09 -15.69
N GLY A 126 3.53 11.63 -14.60
CA GLY A 126 3.57 13.05 -14.30
C GLY A 126 2.61 13.59 -13.23
N ASN A 127 1.81 12.74 -12.58
CA ASN A 127 1.14 13.10 -11.33
C ASN A 127 1.95 12.62 -10.12
N VAL A 128 1.80 13.29 -8.98
CA VAL A 128 2.33 12.83 -7.69
C VAL A 128 1.25 12.00 -7.01
N VAL A 129 1.12 10.75 -7.46
CA VAL A 129 0.13 9.79 -6.95
C VAL A 129 0.86 8.50 -6.57
N HIS A 130 0.79 8.14 -5.29
CA HIS A 130 1.35 6.89 -4.79
C HIS A 130 0.30 5.77 -4.83
N CYS A 131 0.76 4.53 -5.00
CA CYS A 131 -0.13 3.38 -4.82
C CYS A 131 -0.56 3.25 -3.35
N ILE A 132 0.40 3.36 -2.42
CA ILE A 132 0.12 3.34 -0.99
C ILE A 132 0.84 4.52 -0.33
N ASN A 133 0.09 5.40 0.31
CA ASN A 133 0.62 6.48 1.15
C ASN A 133 0.34 6.22 2.64
N VAL A 134 1.35 6.45 3.49
CA VAL A 134 1.27 6.31 4.95
C VAL A 134 1.77 7.60 5.62
N GLU A 135 0.89 8.24 6.38
CA GLU A 135 1.13 9.55 6.98
C GLU A 135 0.43 9.71 8.34
N GLY A 136 0.51 10.91 8.95
CA GLY A 136 -0.30 11.28 10.12
C GLY A 136 -0.07 10.43 11.37
N SER A 137 1.18 10.02 11.63
CA SER A 137 1.54 9.14 12.77
C SER A 137 0.86 7.76 12.70
N SER A 138 0.68 7.20 11.51
CA SER A 138 0.11 5.86 11.30
C SER A 138 1.12 4.75 11.61
N ASN A 139 1.06 4.22 12.84
CA ASN A 139 2.03 3.28 13.40
C ASN A 139 1.55 1.82 13.36
N GLY A 140 2.49 0.87 13.40
CA GLY A 140 2.17 -0.56 13.53
C GLY A 140 1.60 -1.18 12.24
N LEU A 141 1.88 -0.56 11.09
CA LEU A 141 1.33 -0.93 9.79
C LEU A 141 1.96 -2.22 9.24
N LEU A 142 1.17 -2.98 8.51
CA LEU A 142 1.62 -4.14 7.75
C LEU A 142 1.16 -4.01 6.29
N ILE A 143 2.12 -3.99 5.37
CA ILE A 143 1.91 -4.10 3.93
C ILE A 143 2.55 -5.42 3.50
N GLU A 144 1.75 -6.39 3.09
CA GLU A 144 2.19 -7.77 2.86
C GLU A 144 1.61 -8.34 1.58
N ASN A 145 2.44 -8.96 0.72
CA ASN A 145 1.98 -9.64 -0.49
C ASN A 145 1.09 -8.74 -1.37
N VAL A 146 1.57 -7.52 -1.60
CA VAL A 146 0.97 -6.55 -2.52
C VAL A 146 1.78 -6.50 -3.80
N THR A 147 1.10 -6.49 -4.95
CA THR A 147 1.71 -6.29 -6.26
C THR A 147 1.37 -4.89 -6.77
N ILE A 148 2.37 -4.01 -6.87
CA ILE A 148 2.28 -2.72 -7.57
C ILE A 148 2.81 -2.94 -8.99
N THR A 149 1.97 -2.73 -10.01
CA THR A 149 2.36 -2.94 -11.42
C THR A 149 2.82 -1.68 -12.14
N ASP A 150 2.43 -0.52 -11.61
CA ASP A 150 2.80 0.80 -12.11
C ASP A 150 2.50 1.83 -11.01
N SER A 151 3.39 2.81 -10.83
CA SER A 151 3.09 3.99 -10.02
C SER A 151 3.62 5.27 -10.65
N ASP A 152 2.79 6.31 -10.61
CA ASP A 152 3.07 7.62 -11.22
C ASP A 152 4.07 8.46 -10.40
N SER A 153 4.23 8.05 -9.14
CA SER A 153 5.33 8.45 -8.27
C SER A 153 5.81 7.19 -7.53
N ASP A 154 5.79 7.19 -6.20
CA ASP A 154 6.27 6.04 -5.43
C ASP A 154 5.30 4.86 -5.38
N GLY A 155 5.85 3.66 -5.34
CA GLY A 155 5.07 2.45 -5.09
C GLY A 155 4.49 2.48 -3.67
N ILE A 156 5.35 2.68 -2.68
CA ILE A 156 4.95 2.86 -1.27
C ILE A 156 5.66 4.09 -0.71
N HIS A 157 4.88 5.06 -0.25
CA HIS A 157 5.35 6.31 0.34
C HIS A 157 5.03 6.34 1.83
N ILE A 158 6.01 6.68 2.66
CA ILE A 158 5.86 6.88 4.11
C ILE A 158 6.42 8.25 4.47
N GLU A 159 5.55 9.17 4.91
CA GLU A 159 5.95 10.55 5.20
C GLU A 159 5.25 11.20 6.39
N ASP A 160 5.47 12.52 6.48
CA ASP A 160 4.84 13.46 7.39
C ASP A 160 5.33 13.37 8.85
N ASP A 161 4.56 12.75 9.72
CA ASP A 161 4.80 12.75 11.16
C ASP A 161 5.79 11.65 11.61
N THR A 162 6.14 11.63 12.89
CA THR A 162 6.94 10.52 13.43
C THR A 162 6.17 9.19 13.33
N ILE A 163 6.71 8.24 12.58
CA ILE A 163 6.12 6.92 12.33
C ILE A 163 6.96 5.79 12.94
N TYR A 164 6.26 4.82 13.55
CA TYR A 164 6.84 3.66 14.22
C TYR A 164 6.31 2.34 13.63
N ASP A 165 7.17 1.33 13.61
CA ASP A 165 6.79 -0.08 13.49
C ASP A 165 6.01 -0.40 12.21
N VAL A 166 6.52 0.03 11.05
CA VAL A 166 5.96 -0.35 9.75
C VAL A 166 6.72 -1.54 9.17
N GLN A 167 5.97 -2.54 8.70
CA GLN A 167 6.52 -3.71 8.04
C GLN A 167 6.02 -3.78 6.59
N ILE A 168 6.96 -3.84 5.65
CA ILE A 168 6.69 -4.03 4.22
C ILE A 168 7.39 -5.31 3.78
N HIS A 169 6.62 -6.33 3.40
CA HIS A 169 7.21 -7.58 2.98
C HIS A 169 6.45 -8.41 1.96
N ASP A 170 7.17 -9.30 1.29
CA ASP A 170 6.65 -10.17 0.23
C ASP A 170 5.95 -9.38 -0.88
N CYS A 171 6.26 -8.08 -1.05
CA CYS A 171 5.66 -7.24 -2.07
C CYS A 171 6.45 -7.30 -3.37
N HIS A 172 5.75 -7.03 -4.47
CA HIS A 172 6.33 -6.95 -5.81
C HIS A 172 5.99 -5.58 -6.39
N ILE A 173 7.00 -4.77 -6.69
CA ILE A 173 6.85 -3.39 -7.15
C ILE A 173 7.54 -3.26 -8.50
N GLU A 174 6.79 -2.89 -9.53
CA GLU A 174 7.29 -2.65 -10.88
C GLU A 174 6.89 -1.25 -11.36
N ASN A 175 7.73 -0.65 -12.19
CA ASN A 175 7.44 0.60 -12.91
C ASN A 175 7.00 1.72 -11.97
N ALA A 176 7.78 1.98 -10.92
CA ALA A 176 7.56 3.17 -10.11
C ALA A 176 8.30 4.36 -10.74
N ASP A 177 7.61 5.44 -11.08
CA ASP A 177 8.20 6.60 -11.75
C ASP A 177 9.24 7.34 -10.90
N ASP A 178 9.14 7.25 -9.57
CA ASP A 178 10.18 7.73 -8.64
C ASP A 178 10.77 6.55 -7.85
N TYR A 179 10.42 6.38 -6.57
CA TYR A 179 10.99 5.33 -5.72
C TYR A 179 10.10 4.09 -5.66
N GLY A 180 10.72 2.91 -5.53
CA GLY A 180 9.96 1.70 -5.21
C GLY A 180 9.32 1.81 -3.83
N ILE A 181 10.13 2.08 -2.82
CA ILE A 181 9.70 2.39 -1.45
C ILE A 181 10.45 3.63 -0.95
N PHE A 182 9.71 4.65 -0.56
CA PHE A 182 10.23 5.91 -0.05
C PHE A 182 9.83 6.14 1.42
N VAL A 183 10.79 6.54 2.23
CA VAL A 183 10.58 6.88 3.65
C VAL A 183 11.27 8.21 3.95
N ASP A 184 10.52 9.31 4.01
CA ASP A 184 11.07 10.61 4.39
C ASP A 184 10.09 11.38 5.26
N MET A 185 10.53 11.75 6.46
CA MET A 185 9.67 12.39 7.44
C MET A 185 9.79 13.91 7.34
N ASN A 186 8.81 14.64 7.87
CA ASN A 186 8.95 16.09 7.99
C ASN A 186 10.08 16.49 8.94
N SER A 187 10.57 17.71 8.76
CA SER A 187 11.66 18.26 9.58
C SER A 187 11.35 18.15 11.07
N GLY A 188 12.23 17.48 11.81
CA GLY A 188 12.09 17.26 13.26
C GLY A 188 11.33 15.99 13.65
N GLN A 189 10.79 15.26 12.67
CA GLN A 189 10.11 13.98 12.84
C GLN A 189 11.04 12.81 12.52
N TYR A 190 10.69 11.61 12.97
CA TYR A 190 11.56 10.44 12.87
C TYR A 190 10.82 9.22 12.31
N ALA A 191 11.54 8.40 11.55
CA ALA A 191 11.09 7.05 11.22
C ALA A 191 11.76 6.06 12.18
N TYR A 192 10.99 5.20 12.84
CA TYR A 192 11.51 4.22 13.80
C TYR A 192 11.08 2.80 13.44
N ARG A 193 12.05 1.90 13.29
CA ARG A 193 11.79 0.46 13.07
C ARG A 193 10.90 0.23 11.84
N ILE A 194 11.28 0.87 10.74
CA ILE A 194 10.72 0.60 9.42
C ILE A 194 11.47 -0.60 8.85
N HIS A 195 10.77 -1.70 8.66
CA HIS A 195 11.34 -2.96 8.22
C HIS A 195 10.83 -3.31 6.83
N ILE A 196 11.75 -3.39 5.88
CA ILE A 196 11.51 -3.67 4.47
C ILE A 196 12.22 -4.99 4.14
N LYS A 197 11.47 -6.07 3.95
CA LYS A 197 12.03 -7.41 3.80
C LYS A 197 11.39 -8.24 2.69
N ASP A 198 12.16 -9.12 2.06
CA ASP A 198 11.64 -10.10 1.11
C ASP A 198 10.83 -9.49 -0.07
N ASN A 199 11.11 -8.25 -0.45
CA ASN A 199 10.42 -7.58 -1.56
C ASN A 199 11.19 -7.75 -2.87
N THR A 200 10.47 -7.77 -3.99
CA THR A 200 11.03 -7.64 -5.33
C THR A 200 10.66 -6.27 -5.89
N ILE A 201 11.66 -5.47 -6.28
CA ILE A 201 11.47 -4.10 -6.76
C ILE A 201 12.22 -3.97 -8.09
N VAL A 202 11.53 -3.60 -9.16
CA VAL A 202 12.09 -3.60 -10.52
C VAL A 202 11.65 -2.34 -11.27
N ASP A 203 12.53 -1.81 -12.11
CA ASP A 203 12.22 -0.71 -13.02
C ASP A 203 11.69 0.54 -12.29
N THR A 204 12.46 1.06 -11.33
CA THR A 204 12.14 2.32 -10.63
C THR A 204 12.83 3.51 -11.32
N GLY A 205 12.18 4.68 -11.41
CA GLY A 205 12.75 5.88 -12.01
C GLY A 205 13.89 6.50 -11.17
N ASN A 206 13.88 6.24 -9.87
CA ASN A 206 14.89 6.63 -8.90
C ASN A 206 15.32 5.42 -8.07
N ASP A 207 15.49 5.52 -6.75
CA ASP A 207 16.00 4.40 -5.97
C ASP A 207 14.97 3.28 -5.79
N GLY A 208 15.46 2.04 -5.63
CA GLY A 208 14.59 0.92 -5.28
C GLY A 208 14.00 1.09 -3.87
N ILE A 209 14.87 1.36 -2.88
CA ILE A 209 14.48 1.67 -1.50
C ILE A 209 15.25 2.90 -1.04
N HIS A 210 14.53 3.93 -0.61
CA HIS A 210 15.11 5.19 -0.17
C HIS A 210 14.62 5.59 1.23
N PHE A 211 15.56 5.95 2.10
CA PHE A 211 15.30 6.70 3.31
C PHE A 211 15.82 8.13 3.12
N GLY A 212 14.94 9.13 3.23
CA GLY A 212 15.19 10.51 2.86
C GLY A 212 15.92 11.36 3.90
N PRO A 213 16.42 12.55 3.48
CA PRO A 213 17.21 13.46 4.30
C PRO A 213 16.39 14.44 5.16
N THR A 214 15.08 14.58 4.95
CA THR A 214 14.31 15.73 5.44
C THR A 214 13.99 15.60 6.93
N GLY A 215 13.75 14.37 7.37
CA GLY A 215 13.50 14.03 8.76
C GLY A 215 14.69 14.28 9.69
N ALA A 216 14.49 14.00 10.98
CA ALA A 216 15.54 13.97 12.00
C ALA A 216 16.23 12.59 12.13
N GLY A 217 15.95 11.69 11.18
CA GLY A 217 16.64 10.42 10.99
C GLY A 217 15.75 9.17 11.09
N SER A 218 16.22 8.11 10.44
CA SER A 218 15.51 6.84 10.24
C SER A 218 16.12 5.72 11.09
N HIS A 219 15.73 5.68 12.36
CA HIS A 219 16.38 4.87 13.38
C HIS A 219 15.95 3.40 13.33
N TYR A 220 16.93 2.49 13.45
CA TYR A 220 16.70 1.05 13.49
C TYR A 220 15.94 0.51 12.27
N ALA A 221 16.16 1.13 11.10
CA ALA A 221 15.65 0.60 9.84
C ALA A 221 16.28 -0.77 9.54
N LEU A 222 15.47 -1.71 9.04
CA LEU A 222 15.92 -3.03 8.62
C LEU A 222 15.56 -3.22 7.15
N VAL A 223 16.57 -3.36 6.30
CA VAL A 223 16.40 -3.66 4.87
C VAL A 223 17.03 -5.02 4.60
N THR A 224 16.23 -6.07 4.47
CA THR A 224 16.75 -7.45 4.40
C THR A 224 16.15 -8.28 3.27
N ASP A 225 16.98 -9.09 2.61
CA ASP A 225 16.52 -10.11 1.66
C ASP A 225 15.65 -9.57 0.50
N ASN A 226 15.81 -8.29 0.14
CA ASN A 226 15.12 -7.70 -1.01
C ASN A 226 15.91 -7.96 -2.30
N VAL A 227 15.18 -8.12 -3.40
CA VAL A 227 15.72 -8.18 -4.76
C VAL A 227 15.36 -6.90 -5.48
N ILE A 228 16.37 -6.11 -5.85
CA ILE A 228 16.19 -4.82 -6.52
C ILE A 228 16.90 -4.89 -7.87
N ALA A 229 16.17 -4.58 -8.93
CA ALA A 229 16.70 -4.53 -10.27
C ALA A 229 16.33 -3.21 -10.96
N THR A 230 17.23 -2.73 -11.82
CA THR A 230 16.94 -1.65 -12.79
C THR A 230 16.39 -0.36 -12.18
N SER A 231 17.01 0.10 -11.08
CA SER A 231 16.73 1.42 -10.49
C SER A 231 17.43 2.55 -11.25
N GLY A 232 16.69 3.61 -11.55
CA GLY A 232 17.20 4.84 -12.16
C GLY A 232 18.15 5.61 -11.23
N GLY A 233 18.05 5.42 -9.92
CA GLY A 233 18.98 5.91 -8.91
C GLY A 233 19.89 4.81 -8.33
N ASP A 234 20.04 4.81 -7.01
CA ASP A 234 20.69 3.80 -6.22
C ASP A 234 19.75 2.59 -6.00
N GLY A 235 20.28 1.40 -5.72
CA GLY A 235 19.39 0.27 -5.37
C GLY A 235 18.77 0.45 -3.99
N ILE A 236 19.64 0.70 -3.00
CA ILE A 236 19.26 0.98 -1.62
C ILE A 236 20.03 2.21 -1.14
N GLU A 237 19.32 3.28 -0.81
CA GLU A 237 19.85 4.42 -0.08
C GLU A 237 19.31 4.44 1.35
N LEU A 238 20.21 4.25 2.30
CA LEU A 238 19.88 4.30 3.73
C LEU A 238 20.53 5.53 4.38
N ARG A 239 19.89 6.70 4.20
CA ARG A 239 20.38 8.00 4.69
C ARG A 239 19.92 8.31 6.11
N ASP A 240 20.82 8.97 6.86
CA ASP A 240 20.58 9.44 8.23
C ASP A 240 19.86 8.41 9.11
N ALA A 241 20.31 7.16 8.99
CA ALA A 241 19.61 6.00 9.50
C ALA A 241 20.45 5.29 10.57
N PRO A 242 20.55 5.88 11.77
CA PRO A 242 21.40 5.33 12.80
C PRO A 242 20.90 3.95 13.26
N TYR A 243 21.85 3.05 13.49
CA TYR A 243 21.59 1.66 13.88
C TYR A 243 20.80 0.84 12.83
N GLY A 244 20.81 1.29 11.57
CA GLY A 244 20.22 0.55 10.47
C GLY A 244 20.95 -0.76 10.16
N ILE A 245 20.24 -1.71 9.59
CA ILE A 245 20.78 -3.01 9.14
C ILE A 245 20.38 -3.21 7.69
N ILE A 246 21.37 -3.48 6.83
CA ILE A 246 21.20 -3.89 5.44
C ILE A 246 21.83 -5.28 5.30
N THR A 247 21.06 -6.32 5.02
CA THR A 247 21.61 -7.68 4.91
C THR A 247 20.88 -8.54 3.88
N GLY A 248 21.60 -9.41 3.17
CA GLY A 248 20.96 -10.39 2.27
C GLY A 248 20.30 -9.83 1.02
N ASN A 249 20.42 -8.51 0.75
CA ASN A 249 19.81 -7.89 -0.43
C ASN A 249 20.62 -8.18 -1.70
N THR A 250 19.90 -8.38 -2.81
CA THR A 250 20.49 -8.50 -4.15
C THR A 250 20.12 -7.26 -4.94
N VAL A 251 21.12 -6.47 -5.35
CA VAL A 251 20.92 -5.29 -6.19
C VAL A 251 21.62 -5.46 -7.53
N VAL A 252 20.90 -5.24 -8.63
CA VAL A 252 21.40 -5.42 -9.99
C VAL A 252 20.99 -4.26 -10.88
N SER A 253 21.93 -3.74 -11.68
CA SER A 253 21.66 -2.75 -12.74
C SER A 253 21.06 -1.41 -12.29
N SER A 254 21.34 -0.94 -11.07
CA SER A 254 21.09 0.46 -10.67
C SER A 254 22.00 1.41 -11.44
N THR A 255 21.53 2.60 -11.82
CA THR A 255 22.39 3.58 -12.53
C THR A 255 23.34 4.32 -11.60
N GLY A 256 22.99 4.43 -10.31
CA GLY A 256 23.83 4.93 -9.23
C GLY A 256 24.64 3.83 -8.54
N HIS A 257 24.63 3.82 -7.21
CA HIS A 257 25.23 2.81 -6.35
C HIS A 257 24.29 1.61 -6.18
N GLY A 258 24.85 0.42 -6.00
CA GLY A 258 24.01 -0.70 -5.56
C GLY A 258 23.42 -0.44 -4.17
N ILE A 259 24.28 -0.06 -3.22
CA ILE A 259 23.91 0.29 -1.85
C ILE A 259 24.74 1.49 -1.42
N ILE A 260 24.10 2.52 -0.87
CA ILE A 260 24.75 3.67 -0.23
C ILE A 260 24.20 3.90 1.18
N VAL A 261 25.06 4.38 2.07
CA VAL A 261 24.70 4.68 3.47
C VAL A 261 25.22 6.08 3.85
N PRO A 262 24.61 7.15 3.33
CA PRO A 262 25.09 8.51 3.55
C PRO A 262 24.63 9.05 4.91
N ALA A 263 25.51 9.77 5.61
CA ALA A 263 25.21 10.45 6.88
C ALA A 263 24.69 9.58 8.04
N SER A 264 24.72 8.25 7.92
CA SER A 264 24.26 7.32 8.97
C SER A 264 25.38 6.88 9.90
N ASN A 265 25.03 6.52 11.13
CA ASN A 265 25.98 6.04 12.16
C ASN A 265 25.62 4.63 12.64
N PHE A 266 26.63 3.81 12.95
CA PHE A 266 26.44 2.46 13.51
C PHE A 266 25.61 1.50 12.62
N VAL A 267 25.66 1.68 11.29
CA VAL A 267 24.96 0.82 10.34
C VAL A 267 25.72 -0.49 10.14
N THR A 268 24.99 -1.60 10.10
CA THR A 268 25.53 -2.92 9.71
C THR A 268 25.16 -3.21 8.27
N VAL A 269 26.15 -3.54 7.44
CA VAL A 269 25.95 -4.01 6.07
C VAL A 269 26.60 -5.40 5.96
N ALA A 270 25.81 -6.43 5.63
CA ALA A 270 26.25 -7.84 5.66
C ALA A 270 25.75 -8.68 4.47
#